data_AF-A0A1I0INW2-F1
#
_entry.id   AF-A0A1I0INW2-F1
#
_cell.length_a   1.000
_cell.length_b   1.000
_cell.length_c   1.000
_cell.angle_alpha   90.00
_cell.angle_beta   90.00
_cell.angle_gamma   90.00
#
_symmetry.space_group_name_H-M   'P 1'
#
loop_
_entity.id
_entity.type
_entity.pdbx_description
1 polymer ?
#
loop_
_entity_poly.entity_id
_entity_poly.type
_entity_poly.pdbx_seq_one_letter_code
_entity_poly.pdbx_strand_id
1 'polypeptide(L)'
;MVVRRMKKAGICLTAALYMLFYSSFAVNGMADRPPAGTEEESRKETFIGLSANDMTVRSLEYERQGALVIEALGRGNSREEQTGTEARFSSDEGAHSFGRYFNRYIYLGKEPVTLYSVREGEEDYAIFFSCDNPGLALGQHRQVQDKLAGLAGAARDLGDREKAEFFYQWIYNHVSYDESLQNRTVYHAVMEGKSVCWGYVSAYLSLCRMAGLTCEPVYRGNHAWNRIWLDGQWIYCDITWDKCLGGSTWKFMTQEEMDLDFLHNGL
;
A
#
# COMPACT_ATOMS: atom_id res chain seq x y z
N MET A 1 23.68 29.42 3.35
CA MET A 1 22.59 28.64 2.71
C MET A 1 23.04 27.24 2.26
N VAL A 2 24.29 27.07 1.80
CA VAL A 2 24.87 25.79 1.32
C VAL A 2 25.06 24.73 2.43
N VAL A 3 25.47 25.13 3.63
CA VAL A 3 25.72 24.20 4.77
C VAL A 3 24.44 23.50 5.27
N ARG A 4 23.27 24.14 5.16
CA ARG A 4 21.97 23.52 5.50
C ARG A 4 21.51 22.49 4.46
N ARG A 5 21.89 22.66 3.18
CA ARG A 5 21.63 21.68 2.11
C ARG A 5 22.50 20.43 2.26
N MET A 6 23.77 20.59 2.64
CA MET A 6 24.68 19.45 2.85
C MET A 6 24.32 18.59 4.06
N LYS A 7 23.79 19.18 5.15
CA LYS A 7 23.29 18.41 6.30
C LYS A 7 22.03 17.59 5.96
N LYS A 8 21.11 18.12 5.15
CA LYS A 8 19.93 17.38 4.68
C LYS A 8 20.31 16.23 3.72
N ALA A 9 21.22 16.48 2.79
CA ALA A 9 21.74 15.45 1.90
C ALA A 9 22.50 14.34 2.65
N GLY A 10 23.28 14.70 3.68
CA GLY A 10 24.00 13.74 4.51
C GLY A 10 23.09 12.86 5.36
N ILE A 11 22.01 13.41 5.94
CA ILE A 11 21.03 12.65 6.72
C ILE A 11 20.19 11.72 5.83
N CYS A 12 19.81 12.17 4.63
CA CYS A 12 19.09 11.35 3.64
C CYS A 12 19.94 10.22 3.06
N LEU A 13 21.23 10.45 2.77
CA LEU A 13 22.13 9.37 2.34
C LEU A 13 22.34 8.36 3.47
N THR A 14 22.49 8.81 4.72
CA THR A 14 22.58 7.88 5.86
C THR A 14 21.30 7.13 6.11
N ALA A 15 20.12 7.69 5.86
CA ALA A 15 18.84 6.97 5.96
C ALA A 15 18.65 5.96 4.82
N ALA A 16 19.05 6.31 3.59
CA ALA A 16 19.07 5.39 2.44
C ALA A 16 20.08 4.24 2.63
N LEU A 17 21.22 4.49 3.29
CA LEU A 17 22.19 3.45 3.69
C LEU A 17 21.77 2.69 4.96
N TYR A 18 21.06 3.30 5.92
CA TYR A 18 20.54 2.64 7.13
C TYR A 18 19.39 1.68 6.83
N MET A 19 18.66 1.92 5.74
CA MET A 19 17.64 1.04 5.19
C MET A 19 18.22 -0.36 4.87
N LEU A 20 19.52 -0.50 4.60
CA LEU A 20 20.17 -1.80 4.37
C LEU A 20 20.35 -2.66 5.63
N PHE A 21 20.18 -2.11 6.85
CA PHE A 21 20.66 -2.77 8.08
C PHE A 21 19.60 -3.13 9.14
N TYR A 22 18.33 -2.78 8.97
CA TYR A 22 17.29 -3.17 9.95
C TYR A 22 16.24 -4.10 9.36
N SER A 23 16.34 -5.35 9.82
CA SER A 23 15.54 -6.52 9.53
C SER A 23 14.12 -6.47 10.10
N SER A 24 13.23 -7.13 9.36
CA SER A 24 12.02 -7.85 9.77
C SER A 24 11.08 -7.18 10.77
N PHE A 25 9.98 -6.59 10.28
CA PHE A 25 8.73 -6.54 11.07
C PHE A 25 7.50 -6.74 10.17
N ALA A 26 6.58 -7.54 10.69
CA ALA A 26 5.43 -8.11 10.03
C ALA A 26 4.59 -7.05 9.30
N VAL A 27 4.32 -7.33 8.02
CA VAL A 27 3.14 -6.80 7.34
C VAL A 27 1.95 -7.33 8.15
N ASN A 28 1.17 -6.44 8.79
CA ASN A 28 -0.09 -6.82 9.41
C ASN A 28 -0.95 -7.54 8.37
N GLY A 29 -0.97 -8.86 8.42
CA GLY A 29 -1.59 -9.72 7.44
C GLY A 29 -2.04 -10.98 8.15
N MET A 30 -3.37 -11.11 8.29
CA MET A 30 -4.12 -12.30 8.69
C MET A 30 -3.54 -13.10 9.87
N ALA A 31 -4.19 -13.03 11.04
CA ALA A 31 -3.82 -13.88 12.17
C ALA A 31 -4.70 -15.13 12.20
N ASP A 32 -4.09 -16.32 12.31
CA ASP A 32 -4.84 -17.57 12.55
C ASP A 32 -5.47 -17.56 13.95
N ARG A 33 -6.69 -18.11 14.08
CA ARG A 33 -7.30 -18.35 15.40
C ARG A 33 -6.69 -19.61 16.02
N PRO A 34 -6.25 -19.61 17.30
CA PRO A 34 -5.90 -20.86 17.97
C PRO A 34 -7.18 -21.67 18.25
N PRO A 35 -7.19 -23.00 18.02
CA PRO A 35 -8.24 -23.85 18.54
C PRO A 35 -8.23 -23.83 20.07
N ALA A 36 -9.40 -23.91 20.68
CA ALA A 36 -9.53 -23.96 22.13
C ALA A 36 -8.98 -25.29 22.66
N GLY A 37 -7.76 -25.22 23.22
CA GLY A 37 -7.16 -26.31 23.98
C GLY A 37 -5.89 -26.90 23.35
N THR A 38 -4.91 -27.09 24.23
CA THR A 38 -3.67 -27.88 24.13
C THR A 38 -2.48 -27.29 23.36
N GLU A 39 -1.49 -26.93 24.18
CA GLU A 39 -0.04 -27.10 24.06
C GLU A 39 0.73 -26.33 22.96
N GLU A 40 1.63 -25.50 23.50
CA GLU A 40 2.60 -24.62 22.85
C GLU A 40 3.73 -25.44 22.24
N GLU A 41 3.46 -26.09 21.10
CA GLU A 41 4.50 -26.62 20.22
C GLU A 41 4.86 -25.56 19.18
N SER A 42 6.16 -25.29 19.02
CA SER A 42 6.72 -24.30 18.11
C SER A 42 6.22 -24.47 16.67
N ARG A 43 5.12 -23.80 16.32
CA ARG A 43 4.62 -23.73 14.94
C ARG A 43 5.60 -22.88 14.13
N LYS A 44 6.31 -23.51 13.19
CA LYS A 44 6.74 -22.81 11.99
C LYS A 44 5.46 -22.28 11.34
N GLU A 45 5.26 -20.96 11.33
CA GLU A 45 4.18 -20.33 10.57
C GLU A 45 4.24 -20.86 9.15
N THR A 46 3.22 -21.63 8.76
CA THR A 46 3.12 -22.13 7.40
C THR A 46 2.59 -20.96 6.58
N PHE A 47 3.41 -20.37 5.72
CA PHE A 47 2.98 -19.21 4.93
C PHE A 47 1.95 -19.66 3.88
N ILE A 48 0.67 -19.35 4.09
CA ILE A 48 -0.43 -19.73 3.20
C ILE A 48 -0.71 -18.58 2.21
N GLY A 49 -0.69 -18.88 0.91
CA GLY A 49 -0.99 -17.97 -0.20
C GLY A 49 0.11 -16.99 -0.59
N LEU A 50 -0.25 -16.00 -1.42
CA LEU A 50 0.68 -15.05 -2.03
C LEU A 50 0.93 -13.82 -1.17
N SER A 51 2.17 -13.33 -1.12
CA SER A 51 2.48 -12.03 -0.50
C SER A 51 1.82 -10.89 -1.29
N ALA A 52 1.43 -9.81 -0.61
CA ALA A 52 0.92 -8.62 -1.28
C ALA A 52 1.92 -8.03 -2.29
N ASN A 53 3.22 -8.20 -2.03
CA ASN A 53 4.28 -7.72 -2.91
C ASN A 53 4.37 -8.51 -4.22
N ASP A 54 3.87 -9.74 -4.25
CA ASP A 54 3.80 -10.57 -5.46
C ASP A 54 2.51 -10.31 -6.25
N MET A 55 1.52 -9.67 -5.62
CA MET A 55 0.22 -9.33 -6.20
C MET A 55 0.15 -7.88 -6.68
N THR A 56 1.15 -7.43 -7.45
CA THR A 56 1.28 -6.04 -7.91
C THR A 56 0.22 -5.65 -8.93
N VAL A 57 -0.25 -6.63 -9.72
CA VAL A 57 -1.30 -6.46 -10.73
C VAL A 57 -2.66 -6.23 -10.06
N ARG A 58 -3.53 -5.48 -10.74
CA ARG A 58 -4.89 -5.23 -10.28
C ARG A 58 -5.73 -6.52 -10.29
N SER A 59 -6.35 -6.86 -9.17
CA SER A 59 -7.29 -8.01 -9.06
C SER A 59 -8.71 -7.50 -8.86
N LEU A 60 -9.54 -7.58 -9.92
CA LEU A 60 -10.93 -7.15 -9.84
C LEU A 60 -11.77 -8.04 -8.92
N GLU A 61 -11.41 -9.31 -8.78
CA GLU A 61 -12.04 -10.22 -7.83
C GLU A 61 -11.81 -9.74 -6.39
N TYR A 62 -10.56 -9.50 -6.02
CA TYR A 62 -10.22 -9.00 -4.68
C TYR A 62 -10.78 -7.60 -4.43
N GLU A 63 -10.81 -6.71 -5.42
CA GLU A 63 -11.46 -5.41 -5.26
C GLU A 63 -12.96 -5.52 -4.98
N ARG A 64 -13.68 -6.44 -5.63
CA ARG A 64 -15.10 -6.70 -5.34
C ARG A 64 -15.29 -7.26 -3.94
N GLN A 65 -14.48 -8.25 -3.54
CA GLN A 65 -14.53 -8.83 -2.19
C GLN A 65 -14.17 -7.79 -1.13
N GLY A 66 -13.20 -6.91 -1.41
CA GLY A 66 -12.80 -5.82 -0.53
C GLY A 66 -13.89 -4.77 -0.33
N ALA A 67 -14.69 -4.49 -1.35
CA ALA A 67 -15.84 -3.60 -1.20
C ALA A 67 -16.85 -4.12 -0.15
N LEU A 68 -17.07 -5.44 -0.09
CA LEU A 68 -17.92 -6.07 0.92
C LEU A 68 -17.36 -5.91 2.34
N VAL A 69 -16.03 -5.97 2.50
CA VAL A 69 -15.36 -5.71 3.78
C VAL A 69 -15.51 -4.24 4.19
N ILE A 70 -15.31 -3.30 3.26
CA ILE A 70 -15.49 -1.86 3.54
C ILE A 70 -16.95 -1.54 3.91
N GLU A 71 -17.92 -2.16 3.24
CA GLU A 71 -19.34 -2.03 3.61
C GLU A 71 -19.61 -2.58 5.01
N ALA A 72 -19.04 -3.75 5.33
CA ALA A 72 -19.16 -4.36 6.64
C ALA A 72 -18.58 -3.50 7.77
N LEU A 73 -17.51 -2.72 7.54
CA LEU A 73 -17.02 -1.74 8.52
C LEU A 73 -18.10 -0.73 8.93
N GLY A 74 -19.02 -0.37 8.03
CA GLY A 74 -20.12 0.54 8.33
C GLY A 74 -21.23 -0.06 9.19
N ARG A 75 -21.28 -1.39 9.28
CA ARG A 75 -22.20 -2.17 10.14
C ARG A 75 -21.52 -2.67 11.41
N GLY A 76 -20.19 -2.63 11.47
CA GLY A 76 -19.39 -3.14 12.57
C GLY A 76 -19.61 -2.40 13.89
N ASN A 77 -19.55 -3.16 14.98
CA ASN A 77 -19.70 -2.65 16.34
C ASN A 77 -18.39 -2.84 17.11
N SER A 78 -17.86 -1.78 17.72
CA SER A 78 -16.60 -1.82 18.48
C SER A 78 -16.63 -2.75 19.71
N ARG A 79 -17.80 -3.30 20.07
CA ARG A 79 -17.95 -4.28 21.15
C ARG A 79 -17.86 -5.73 20.68
N GLU A 80 -17.95 -5.96 19.37
CA GLU A 80 -17.77 -7.29 18.80
C GLU A 80 -16.28 -7.57 18.63
N GLU A 81 -15.84 -8.75 19.08
CA GLU A 81 -14.46 -9.17 18.87
C GLU A 81 -14.17 -9.38 17.38
N GLN A 82 -15.15 -9.88 16.63
CA GLN A 82 -15.10 -10.11 15.19
C GLN A 82 -16.48 -9.83 14.58
N THR A 83 -16.48 -9.14 13.44
CA THR A 83 -17.69 -8.87 12.64
C THR A 83 -17.59 -9.61 11.31
N GLY A 84 -18.66 -10.33 10.95
CA GLY A 84 -18.74 -11.08 9.70
C GLY A 84 -18.90 -10.17 8.47
N THR A 85 -18.33 -10.60 7.36
CA THR A 85 -18.51 -9.96 6.06
C THR A 85 -19.21 -10.91 5.08
N GLU A 86 -19.66 -10.35 3.96
CA GLU A 86 -20.21 -11.14 2.85
C GLU A 86 -19.10 -11.69 1.93
N ALA A 87 -17.83 -11.34 2.18
CA ALA A 87 -16.73 -11.82 1.36
C ALA A 87 -16.48 -13.32 1.56
N ARG A 88 -16.24 -14.02 0.46
CA ARG A 88 -16.12 -15.49 0.39
C ARG A 88 -15.05 -15.91 -0.61
N PHE A 89 -14.34 -16.99 -0.30
CA PHE A 89 -13.35 -17.62 -1.17
C PHE A 89 -13.51 -19.13 -1.17
N SER A 90 -13.24 -19.78 -2.30
CA SER A 90 -13.30 -21.24 -2.43
C SER A 90 -12.00 -21.95 -2.01
N SER A 91 -11.03 -21.20 -1.47
CA SER A 91 -9.76 -21.75 -1.01
C SER A 91 -9.15 -20.92 0.12
N ASP A 92 -8.45 -21.61 1.00
CA ASP A 92 -7.70 -20.99 2.11
C ASP A 92 -6.61 -20.05 1.58
N GLU A 93 -5.96 -20.49 0.50
CA GLU A 93 -4.92 -19.72 -0.19
C GLU A 93 -5.45 -18.40 -0.74
N GLY A 94 -6.64 -18.42 -1.36
CA GLY A 94 -7.31 -17.25 -1.89
C GLY A 94 -7.72 -16.27 -0.78
N ALA A 95 -8.28 -16.79 0.32
CA ALA A 95 -8.68 -15.99 1.48
C ALA A 95 -7.49 -15.25 2.12
N HIS A 96 -6.37 -15.95 2.33
CA HIS A 96 -5.15 -15.35 2.90
C HIS A 96 -4.50 -14.34 1.96
N SER A 97 -4.45 -14.66 0.66
CA SER A 97 -3.95 -13.75 -0.37
C SER A 97 -4.80 -12.49 -0.43
N PHE A 98 -6.12 -12.63 -0.41
CA PHE A 98 -7.06 -11.50 -0.34
C PHE A 98 -6.81 -10.63 0.89
N GLY A 99 -6.64 -11.20 2.08
CA GLY A 99 -6.39 -10.42 3.29
C GLY A 99 -5.18 -9.49 3.17
N ARG A 100 -4.09 -10.02 2.61
CA ARG A 100 -2.87 -9.23 2.33
C ARG A 100 -3.07 -8.21 1.21
N TYR A 101 -3.80 -8.58 0.16
CA TYR A 101 -4.16 -7.66 -0.92
C TYR A 101 -5.01 -6.50 -0.41
N PHE A 102 -6.01 -6.78 0.42
CA PHE A 102 -6.91 -5.80 1.01
C PHE A 102 -6.13 -4.75 1.79
N ASN A 103 -5.27 -5.18 2.72
CA ASN A 103 -4.47 -4.27 3.54
C ASN A 103 -3.49 -3.43 2.72
N ARG A 104 -2.98 -3.96 1.60
CA ARG A 104 -1.98 -3.27 0.79
C ARG A 104 -2.58 -2.32 -0.24
N TYR A 105 -3.70 -2.70 -0.85
CA TYR A 105 -4.20 -2.09 -2.09
C TYR A 105 -5.64 -1.58 -2.03
N ILE A 106 -6.45 -2.01 -1.06
CA ILE A 106 -7.87 -1.66 -0.99
C ILE A 106 -8.14 -0.73 0.19
N TYR A 107 -7.70 -1.10 1.39
CA TYR A 107 -7.93 -0.30 2.58
C TYR A 107 -7.00 0.92 2.58
N LEU A 108 -7.58 2.09 2.88
CA LEU A 108 -6.92 3.39 2.72
C LEU A 108 -6.72 4.11 4.07
N GLY A 109 -7.33 3.60 5.14
CA GLY A 109 -7.23 4.19 6.47
C GLY A 109 -5.89 3.89 7.16
N LYS A 110 -5.74 4.43 8.37
CA LYS A 110 -4.63 4.07 9.28
C LYS A 110 -5.10 3.31 10.52
N GLU A 111 -6.38 3.38 10.86
CA GLU A 111 -6.99 2.57 11.89
C GLU A 111 -6.83 1.09 11.53
N PRO A 112 -6.26 0.24 12.40
CA PRO A 112 -6.03 -1.16 12.09
C PRO A 112 -7.34 -1.90 11.79
N VAL A 113 -7.32 -2.69 10.71
CA VAL A 113 -8.37 -3.66 10.37
C VAL A 113 -7.68 -5.00 10.13
N THR A 114 -7.93 -5.97 11.02
CA THR A 114 -7.38 -7.31 10.90
C THR A 114 -8.41 -8.23 10.29
N LEU A 115 -8.06 -8.92 9.20
CA LEU A 115 -8.94 -9.90 8.56
C LEU A 115 -8.64 -11.31 9.05
N TYR A 116 -9.70 -12.12 9.10
CA TYR A 116 -9.67 -13.53 9.48
C TYR A 116 -10.49 -14.34 8.48
N SER A 117 -10.06 -15.56 8.20
CA SER A 117 -10.81 -16.52 7.41
C SER A 117 -11.33 -17.63 8.32
N VAL A 118 -12.56 -18.05 8.09
CA VAL A 118 -13.18 -19.18 8.78
C VAL A 118 -13.75 -20.11 7.73
N ARG A 119 -13.39 -21.40 7.81
CA ARG A 119 -13.97 -22.41 6.91
C ARG A 119 -15.44 -22.63 7.28
N GLU A 120 -16.34 -22.39 6.34
CA GLU A 120 -17.78 -22.65 6.43
C GLU A 120 -18.13 -23.82 5.50
N GLY A 121 -18.51 -24.97 6.07
CA GLY A 121 -18.79 -26.17 5.28
C GLY A 121 -17.53 -26.87 4.76
N GLU A 122 -17.63 -27.51 3.60
CA GLU A 122 -16.55 -28.34 3.02
C GLU A 122 -15.58 -27.54 2.13
N GLU A 123 -16.03 -26.46 1.47
CA GLU A 123 -15.23 -25.78 0.43
C GLU A 123 -15.12 -24.25 0.58
N ASP A 124 -15.97 -23.60 1.38
CA ASP A 124 -16.02 -22.13 1.44
C ASP A 124 -15.27 -21.55 2.66
N TYR A 125 -14.64 -20.40 2.43
CA TYR A 125 -13.95 -19.59 3.43
C TYR A 125 -14.61 -18.23 3.55
N ALA A 126 -15.19 -17.97 4.72
CA ALA A 126 -15.81 -16.70 5.06
C ALA A 126 -14.80 -15.73 5.68
N ILE A 127 -14.88 -14.47 5.27
CA ILE A 127 -14.02 -13.43 5.82
C ILE A 127 -14.74 -12.68 6.95
N PHE A 128 -14.03 -12.51 8.05
CA PHE A 128 -14.39 -11.68 9.20
C PHE A 128 -13.33 -10.59 9.37
N PHE A 129 -13.68 -9.51 10.05
CA PHE A 129 -12.71 -8.51 10.48
C PHE A 129 -12.79 -8.25 11.99
N SER A 130 -11.67 -7.84 12.57
CA SER A 130 -11.60 -7.21 13.89
C SER A 130 -11.03 -5.81 13.73
N CYS A 131 -11.66 -4.84 14.39
CA CYS A 131 -11.27 -3.43 14.35
C CYS A 131 -11.81 -2.73 15.59
N ASP A 132 -10.92 -2.07 16.35
CA ASP A 132 -11.29 -1.39 17.59
C ASP A 132 -12.30 -0.26 17.36
N ASN A 133 -12.16 0.46 16.24
CA ASN A 133 -13.06 1.54 15.86
C ASN A 133 -13.46 1.46 14.38
N PRO A 134 -14.44 0.61 14.03
CA PRO A 134 -14.87 0.40 12.64
C PRO A 134 -15.39 1.69 11.98
N GLY A 135 -16.06 2.55 12.75
CA GLY A 135 -16.54 3.85 12.28
C GLY A 135 -15.39 4.81 11.92
N LEU A 136 -14.33 4.84 12.73
CA LEU A 136 -13.13 5.61 12.43
C LEU A 136 -12.39 5.04 11.21
N ALA A 137 -12.22 3.72 11.14
CA ALA A 137 -11.60 3.04 9.99
C ALA A 137 -12.31 3.38 8.67
N LEU A 138 -13.64 3.26 8.65
CA LEU A 138 -14.45 3.60 7.48
C LEU A 138 -14.36 5.09 7.16
N GLY A 139 -14.45 5.97 8.17
CA GLY A 139 -14.33 7.41 7.99
C GLY A 139 -13.01 7.80 7.36
N GLN A 140 -11.90 7.24 7.84
CA GLN A 140 -10.57 7.47 7.29
C GLN A 140 -10.43 6.94 5.86
N HIS A 141 -10.93 5.73 5.58
CA HIS A 141 -10.91 5.18 4.22
C HIS A 141 -11.65 6.09 3.24
N ARG A 142 -12.86 6.55 3.59
CA ARG A 142 -13.67 7.44 2.75
C ARG A 142 -13.02 8.80 2.54
N GLN A 143 -12.45 9.41 3.58
CA GLN A 143 -11.73 10.68 3.44
C GLN A 143 -10.59 10.61 2.43
N VAL A 144 -9.79 9.53 2.48
CA VAL A 144 -8.72 9.31 1.51
C VAL A 144 -9.30 9.05 0.13
N GLN A 145 -10.31 8.17 0.02
CA GLN A 145 -10.97 7.85 -1.25
C GLN A 145 -11.52 9.10 -1.94
N ASP A 146 -12.25 9.96 -1.21
CA ASP A 146 -12.86 11.18 -1.73
C ASP A 146 -11.79 12.18 -2.20
N LYS A 147 -10.73 12.35 -1.42
CA LYS A 147 -9.62 13.26 -1.79
C LYS A 147 -8.91 12.78 -3.06
N LEU A 148 -8.62 11.48 -3.15
CA LEU A 148 -8.00 10.90 -4.33
C LEU A 148 -8.92 10.94 -5.56
N ALA A 149 -10.21 10.68 -5.38
CA ALA A 149 -11.21 10.77 -6.44
C ALA A 149 -11.36 12.21 -6.96
N GLY A 150 -11.31 13.21 -6.08
CA GLY A 150 -11.30 14.62 -6.48
C GLY A 150 -10.07 14.98 -7.33
N LEU A 151 -8.89 14.49 -6.96
CA LEU A 151 -7.65 14.69 -7.73
C LEU A 151 -7.69 13.98 -9.08
N ALA A 152 -8.15 12.72 -9.11
CA ALA A 152 -8.33 11.98 -10.36
C ALA A 152 -9.35 12.66 -11.28
N GLY A 153 -10.45 13.17 -10.71
CA GLY A 153 -11.48 13.92 -11.42
C GLY A 153 -10.97 15.23 -12.01
N ALA A 154 -10.07 15.94 -11.33
CA ALA A 154 -9.43 17.16 -11.84
C ALA A 154 -8.51 16.89 -13.04
N ALA A 155 -7.99 15.67 -13.19
CA ALA A 155 -7.13 15.24 -14.28
C ALA A 155 -7.88 14.49 -15.40
N ARG A 156 -9.21 14.35 -15.33
CA ARG A 156 -9.98 13.44 -16.20
C ARG A 156 -9.85 13.74 -17.71
N ASP A 157 -9.71 15.04 -18.04
CA ASP A 157 -9.67 15.54 -19.42
C ASP A 157 -8.23 15.62 -19.97
N LEU A 158 -7.23 15.23 -19.16
CA LEU A 158 -5.82 15.18 -19.56
C LEU A 158 -5.48 13.86 -20.28
N GLY A 159 -4.43 13.88 -21.11
CA GLY A 159 -3.85 12.66 -21.65
C GLY A 159 -3.18 11.81 -20.58
N ASP A 160 -2.92 10.52 -20.87
CA ASP A 160 -2.44 9.58 -19.87
C ASP A 160 -1.10 9.98 -19.23
N ARG A 161 -0.17 10.49 -20.04
CA ARG A 161 1.12 11.02 -19.54
C ARG A 161 0.93 12.26 -18.66
N GLU A 162 0.01 13.15 -19.04
CA GLU A 162 -0.29 14.38 -18.30
C GLU A 162 -0.99 14.06 -16.97
N LYS A 163 -1.89 13.07 -16.93
CA LYS A 163 -2.48 12.53 -15.69
C LYS A 163 -1.40 12.01 -14.75
N ALA A 164 -0.53 11.14 -15.25
CA ALA A 164 0.58 10.60 -14.47
C ALA A 164 1.45 11.72 -13.89
N GLU A 165 1.80 12.72 -14.71
CA GLU A 165 2.63 13.85 -14.27
C GLU A 165 1.91 14.72 -13.24
N PHE A 166 0.62 14.99 -13.44
CA PHE A 166 -0.22 15.72 -12.48
C PHE A 166 -0.24 15.03 -11.12
N PHE A 167 -0.43 13.71 -11.07
CA PHE A 167 -0.42 12.94 -9.82
C PHE A 167 0.97 12.91 -9.17
N TYR A 168 2.03 12.72 -9.95
CA TYR A 168 3.41 12.78 -9.45
C TYR A 168 3.66 14.14 -8.77
N GLN A 169 3.33 15.23 -9.46
CA GLN A 169 3.58 16.60 -8.97
C GLN A 169 2.75 16.90 -7.72
N TRP A 170 1.50 16.43 -7.68
CA TRP A 170 0.68 16.59 -6.49
C TRP A 170 1.33 15.92 -5.27
N ILE A 171 1.70 14.64 -5.37
CA ILE A 171 2.32 13.92 -4.25
C ILE A 171 3.67 14.54 -3.86
N TYR A 172 4.54 14.82 -4.84
CA TYR A 172 5.85 15.42 -4.60
C TYR A 172 5.74 16.73 -3.79
N ASN A 173 4.76 17.57 -4.11
CA ASN A 173 4.60 18.87 -3.47
C ASN A 173 3.88 18.78 -2.10
N HIS A 174 3.04 17.78 -1.88
CA HIS A 174 2.17 17.71 -0.69
C HIS A 174 2.64 16.71 0.37
N VAL A 175 3.50 15.75 0.02
CA VAL A 175 4.00 14.74 0.95
C VAL A 175 5.47 15.01 1.28
N SER A 176 5.79 14.98 2.57
CA SER A 176 7.15 15.06 3.10
C SER A 176 7.62 13.69 3.57
N TYR A 177 8.92 13.40 3.46
CA TYR A 177 9.45 12.12 3.92
C TYR A 177 9.42 12.03 5.45
N ASP A 178 8.99 10.89 5.98
CA ASP A 178 9.01 10.63 7.41
C ASP A 178 10.31 9.99 7.88
N GLU A 179 11.23 10.82 8.37
CA GLU A 179 12.49 10.36 8.96
C GLU A 179 12.30 9.52 10.25
N SER A 180 11.14 9.59 10.91
CA SER A 180 10.85 8.76 12.09
C SER A 180 10.42 7.32 11.75
N LEU A 181 10.12 7.07 10.47
CA LEU A 181 9.69 5.78 9.93
C LEU A 181 8.38 5.22 10.53
N GLN A 182 7.55 6.07 11.13
CA GLN A 182 6.29 5.66 11.78
C GLN A 182 5.09 5.75 10.83
N ASN A 183 5.10 6.70 9.90
CA ASN A 183 3.97 6.99 9.04
C ASN A 183 4.05 6.18 7.73
N ARG A 184 3.28 5.09 7.61
CA ARG A 184 3.44 4.10 6.52
C ARG A 184 2.23 3.89 5.61
N THR A 185 1.08 4.47 5.96
CA THR A 185 -0.16 4.25 5.22
C THR A 185 -0.44 5.35 4.20
N VAL A 186 -1.29 5.05 3.21
CA VAL A 186 -1.78 6.06 2.27
C VAL A 186 -2.52 7.20 2.97
N TYR A 187 -3.20 6.94 4.09
CA TYR A 187 -3.79 7.99 4.93
C TYR A 187 -2.73 9.01 5.39
N HIS A 188 -1.59 8.55 5.92
CA HIS A 188 -0.54 9.46 6.37
C HIS A 188 0.02 10.31 5.22
N ALA A 189 0.19 9.72 4.03
CA ALA A 189 0.63 10.47 2.86
C ALA A 189 -0.42 11.49 2.39
N VAL A 190 -1.66 11.05 2.17
CA VAL A 190 -2.70 11.82 1.49
C VAL A 190 -3.36 12.83 2.43
N MET A 191 -3.61 12.47 3.68
CA MET A 191 -4.31 13.32 4.65
C MET A 191 -3.35 14.11 5.53
N GLU A 192 -2.25 13.51 5.97
CA GLU A 192 -1.32 14.13 6.91
C GLU A 192 -0.06 14.72 6.25
N GLY A 193 0.14 14.46 4.96
CA GLY A 193 1.24 15.03 4.17
C GLY A 193 2.62 14.54 4.60
N LYS A 194 2.73 13.38 5.27
CA LYS A 194 4.01 12.84 5.75
C LYS A 194 4.00 11.32 5.80
N SER A 195 4.91 10.66 5.08
CA SER A 195 5.01 9.20 5.07
C SER A 195 6.39 8.68 4.65
N VAL A 196 6.66 7.39 4.81
CA VAL A 196 7.74 6.67 4.13
C VAL A 196 7.29 6.18 2.75
N CYS A 197 8.17 5.49 2.02
CA CYS A 197 7.95 5.04 0.63
C CYS A 197 6.57 4.40 0.38
N TRP A 198 6.07 3.58 1.30
CA TRP A 198 4.78 2.91 1.14
C TRP A 198 3.61 3.86 0.97
N GLY A 199 3.57 4.99 1.69
CA GLY A 199 2.50 5.97 1.53
C GLY A 199 2.55 6.68 0.18
N TYR A 200 3.76 7.00 -0.33
CA TYR A 200 3.94 7.56 -1.67
C TYR A 200 3.48 6.59 -2.75
N VAL A 201 3.96 5.35 -2.66
CA VAL A 201 3.65 4.29 -3.63
C VAL A 201 2.17 3.99 -3.69
N SER A 202 1.52 3.86 -2.53
CA SER A 202 0.09 3.59 -2.44
C SER A 202 -0.75 4.77 -2.91
N ALA A 203 -0.36 6.03 -2.60
CA ALA A 203 -1.06 7.21 -3.07
C ALA A 203 -1.01 7.33 -4.60
N TYR A 204 0.18 7.18 -5.18
CA TYR A 204 0.37 7.30 -6.63
C TYR A 204 -0.33 6.17 -7.39
N LEU A 205 -0.19 4.93 -6.90
CA LEU A 205 -0.90 3.76 -7.43
C LEU A 205 -2.42 3.98 -7.43
N SER A 206 -2.97 4.49 -6.33
CA SER A 206 -4.42 4.72 -6.18
C SER A 206 -4.92 5.78 -7.17
N LEU A 207 -4.22 6.90 -7.31
CA LEU A 207 -4.56 7.94 -8.29
C LEU A 207 -4.54 7.41 -9.72
N CYS A 208 -3.47 6.69 -10.09
CA CYS A 208 -3.33 6.10 -11.41
C CYS A 208 -4.47 5.13 -11.71
N ARG A 209 -4.76 4.19 -10.79
CA ARG A 209 -5.85 3.22 -10.97
C ARG A 209 -7.22 3.88 -11.05
N MET A 210 -7.49 4.89 -10.22
CA MET A 210 -8.74 5.67 -10.27
C MET A 210 -8.90 6.43 -11.59
N ALA A 211 -7.80 6.87 -12.21
CA ALA A 211 -7.79 7.56 -13.49
C ALA A 211 -7.75 6.62 -14.71
N GLY A 212 -7.81 5.30 -14.49
CA GLY A 212 -7.78 4.28 -15.56
C GLY A 212 -6.39 3.95 -16.09
N LEU A 213 -5.32 4.42 -15.46
CA LEU A 213 -3.94 4.12 -15.84
C LEU A 213 -3.51 2.77 -15.28
N THR A 214 -2.81 1.98 -16.09
CA THR A 214 -2.15 0.76 -15.65
C THR A 214 -0.90 1.13 -14.86
N CYS A 215 -0.96 0.98 -13.54
CA CYS A 215 0.15 1.25 -12.63
C CYS A 215 0.35 0.09 -11.66
N GLU A 216 1.62 -0.21 -11.39
CA GLU A 216 2.06 -1.24 -10.47
C GLU A 216 3.10 -0.69 -9.50
N PRO A 217 3.09 -1.13 -8.23
CA PRO A 217 4.24 -0.95 -7.35
C PRO A 217 5.40 -1.86 -7.79
N VAL A 218 6.61 -1.42 -7.53
CA VAL A 218 7.84 -2.20 -7.67
C VAL A 218 8.46 -2.31 -6.29
N TYR A 219 8.87 -3.51 -5.90
CA TYR A 219 9.47 -3.80 -4.60
C TYR A 219 10.86 -4.37 -4.78
N ARG A 220 11.85 -3.83 -4.05
CA ARG A 220 13.20 -4.38 -4.01
C ARG A 220 13.86 -4.04 -2.68
N GLY A 221 14.48 -5.03 -2.05
CA GLY A 221 15.01 -4.91 -0.70
C GLY A 221 13.93 -4.40 0.25
N ASN A 222 14.17 -3.26 0.88
CA ASN A 222 13.23 -2.61 1.78
C ASN A 222 12.58 -1.34 1.20
N HIS A 223 12.74 -1.11 -0.09
CA HIS A 223 12.22 0.06 -0.78
C HIS A 223 11.13 -0.30 -1.78
N ALA A 224 10.32 0.69 -2.14
CA ALA A 224 9.27 0.55 -3.12
C ALA A 224 9.06 1.85 -3.90
N TRP A 225 8.75 1.71 -5.17
CA TRP A 225 8.39 2.80 -6.10
C TRP A 225 7.28 2.34 -7.05
N ASN A 226 6.97 3.10 -8.10
CA ASN A 226 5.93 2.74 -9.06
C ASN A 226 6.48 2.61 -10.48
N ARG A 227 5.76 1.84 -11.30
CA ARG A 227 5.80 1.89 -12.76
C ARG A 227 4.40 2.07 -13.33
N ILE A 228 4.31 2.78 -14.45
CA ILE A 228 3.07 3.08 -15.18
C ILE A 228 3.28 2.66 -16.63
N TRP A 229 2.29 2.01 -17.23
CA TRP A 229 2.31 1.71 -18.66
C TRP A 229 1.87 2.95 -19.43
N LEU A 230 2.80 3.57 -20.16
CA LEU A 230 2.56 4.77 -20.96
C LEU A 230 3.22 4.57 -22.34
N ASP A 231 2.54 5.00 -23.39
CA ASP A 231 3.08 5.01 -24.76
C ASP A 231 3.70 3.66 -25.21
N GLY A 232 3.10 2.55 -24.76
CA GLY A 232 3.52 1.19 -25.13
C GLY A 232 4.72 0.64 -24.35
N GLN A 233 5.13 1.27 -23.25
CA GLN A 233 6.25 0.81 -22.42
C GLN A 233 6.03 1.09 -20.92
N TRP A 234 6.79 0.40 -20.07
CA TRP A 234 6.84 0.72 -18.64
C TRP A 234 7.70 1.96 -18.40
N ILE A 235 7.12 2.94 -17.73
CA ILE A 235 7.76 4.16 -17.25
C ILE A 235 7.77 4.14 -15.73
N TYR A 236 8.93 4.33 -15.12
CA TYR A 236 9.15 4.25 -13.69
C TYR A 236 9.14 5.62 -13.02
N CYS A 237 8.64 5.69 -11.80
CA CYS A 237 8.79 6.87 -10.96
C CYS A 237 9.06 6.53 -9.49
N ASP A 238 10.08 7.17 -8.91
CA ASP A 238 10.34 7.16 -7.46
C ASP A 238 10.20 8.55 -6.85
N ILE A 239 8.96 8.87 -6.47
CA ILE A 239 8.62 10.14 -5.82
C ILE A 239 9.29 10.26 -4.45
N THR A 240 9.54 9.13 -3.77
CA THR A 240 10.08 9.13 -2.41
C THR A 240 11.52 9.61 -2.42
N TRP A 241 12.38 9.01 -3.24
CA TRP A 241 13.78 9.41 -3.33
C TRP A 241 13.94 10.79 -3.96
N ASP A 242 13.14 11.12 -4.98
CA ASP A 242 13.10 12.46 -5.54
C ASP A 242 12.77 13.51 -4.47
N LYS A 243 11.81 13.22 -3.59
CA LYS A 243 11.44 14.11 -2.48
C LYS A 243 12.56 14.23 -1.44
N CYS A 244 13.17 13.11 -1.04
CA CYS A 244 14.25 13.07 -0.06
C CYS A 244 15.47 13.86 -0.52
N LEU A 245 15.88 13.71 -1.78
CA LEU A 245 17.08 14.34 -2.33
C LEU A 245 16.81 15.72 -2.92
N GLY A 246 15.55 16.13 -3.04
CA GLY A 246 15.15 17.45 -3.52
C GLY A 246 15.41 17.64 -5.01
N GLY A 247 14.95 16.68 -5.82
CA GLY A 247 15.08 16.68 -7.28
C GLY A 247 13.91 16.00 -7.97
N SER A 248 14.13 15.61 -9.22
CA SER A 248 13.20 14.84 -10.05
C SER A 248 14.00 13.88 -10.94
N THR A 249 15.04 13.29 -10.36
CA THR A 249 15.99 12.40 -11.03
C THR A 249 15.29 11.14 -11.51
N TRP A 250 14.40 10.58 -10.69
CA TRP A 250 13.65 9.36 -11.01
C TRP A 250 12.22 9.66 -11.43
N LYS A 251 12.00 10.81 -12.08
CA LYS A 251 10.70 11.16 -12.66
C LYS A 251 10.63 10.63 -14.09
N PHE A 252 9.88 9.55 -14.27
CA PHE A 252 9.51 8.98 -15.58
C PHE A 252 10.68 8.41 -16.38
N MET A 253 11.38 7.47 -15.76
CA MET A 253 12.46 6.72 -16.39
C MET A 253 11.93 5.58 -17.23
N THR A 254 12.55 5.34 -18.37
CA THR A 254 12.34 4.13 -19.17
C THR A 254 12.88 2.90 -18.43
N GLN A 255 12.52 1.72 -18.93
CA GLN A 255 13.11 0.46 -18.43
C GLN A 255 14.64 0.47 -18.56
N GLU A 256 15.18 0.92 -19.70
CA GLU A 256 16.63 0.97 -19.94
C GLU A 256 17.34 1.88 -18.92
N GLU A 257 16.78 3.06 -18.65
CA GLU A 257 17.33 3.97 -17.64
C GLU A 257 17.26 3.38 -16.22
N MET A 258 16.15 2.71 -15.87
CA MET A 258 15.99 2.03 -14.58
C MET A 258 16.98 0.86 -14.41
N ASP A 259 17.23 0.10 -15.48
CA ASP A 259 18.20 -1.00 -15.48
C ASP A 259 19.65 -0.51 -15.35
N LEU A 260 19.93 0.74 -15.73
CA LEU A 260 21.25 1.37 -15.57
C LEU A 260 21.41 2.12 -14.23
N ASP A 261 20.33 2.32 -13.46
CA ASP A 261 20.37 3.06 -12.20
C ASP A 261 21.00 2.21 -11.08
N PHE A 262 22.22 2.59 -10.66
CA PHE A 262 22.97 1.83 -9.67
C PHE A 262 22.35 1.87 -8.25
N LEU A 263 21.51 2.87 -7.94
CA LEU A 263 20.89 3.00 -6.62
C LEU A 263 19.74 2.00 -6.47
N HIS A 264 18.87 1.89 -7.46
CA HIS A 264 17.80 0.90 -7.46
C HIS A 264 18.34 -0.52 -7.61
N ASN A 265 19.34 -0.73 -8.49
CA ASN A 265 19.91 -2.07 -8.69
C ASN A 265 20.79 -2.57 -7.54
N GLY A 266 21.21 -1.67 -6.63
CA GLY A 266 21.98 -2.01 -5.44
C GLY A 266 21.14 -2.42 -4.21
N LEU A 267 19.80 -2.42 -4.31
CA LEU A 267 18.85 -2.79 -3.24
C LEU A 267 18.63 -4.30 -3.08
#